data_AF-R9JLA1-F1
#
_entry.id   AF-R9JLA1-F1
#
_cell.length_a   1.000
_cell.length_b   1.000
_cell.length_c   1.000
_cell.angle_alpha   90.00
_cell.angle_beta   90.00
_cell.angle_gamma   90.00
#
_symmetry.space_group_name_H-M   'P 1'
#
loop_
_entity.id
_entity.type
_entity.pdbx_description
1 polymer ?
#
loop_
_entity_poly.entity_id
_entity_poly.type
_entity_poly.pdbx_seq_one_letter_code
_entity_poly.pdbx_strand_id
1 'polypeptide(L)'
;MHDINAIIKTTDLSFYNEFGVLTLNAKQFDTGRKFIFNIIENDEAFDIRGCKTYIRIQKADGTQFQGNECCKTEGTNSIVVDTSIGNGNQILTAPGVNQCELHLEDDRGIYLTTWTFNIYVEKRVHNAENLSSYNSFDVIDSMVVMEKERIENEKIRLQNEDQRIINENKRIDNENQRKHDEDTRNNNETDRNNNENQRIDNENLRDQSEQIREDNEKNRIICENQRKLDEAQREAEEKIRQDNENDRKKTFNTVLSQAQTYADSASVSAYKAKESENITALNTATASICAYNAKLSEHNSRISQIESKKSETASNISASASASSASESENSAKLSESWARGYTGIRTNENTNNSEFWCQQSQLHKNEAEILLNDATELLQNVTQQVIDFEFEVTDDGELVYESDTYDFEINDNGELEYWIHQEEEI
;
A
#
# COMPACT_ATOMS: atom_id res chain seq x y z
N MET A 1 -28.23 102.53 137.71
CA MET A 1 -28.74 102.10 139.02
C MET A 1 -30.25 101.94 138.90
N HIS A 2 -30.67 100.76 138.46
CA HIS A 2 -31.97 100.18 138.79
C HIS A 2 -31.79 98.68 138.82
N ASP A 3 -32.35 98.10 139.86
CA ASP A 3 -31.91 96.90 140.53
C ASP A 3 -32.32 95.59 139.83
N ILE A 4 -31.40 94.62 139.94
CA ILE A 4 -31.62 93.23 140.36
C ILE A 4 -32.54 92.35 139.51
N ASN A 5 -31.89 91.36 138.87
CA ASN A 5 -32.33 89.97 138.68
C ASN A 5 -33.61 89.59 139.44
N ALA A 6 -34.74 89.62 138.75
CA ALA A 6 -35.83 88.71 139.05
C ALA A 6 -35.72 87.50 138.12
N ILE A 7 -35.01 86.46 138.57
CA ILE A 7 -35.25 85.12 138.07
C ILE A 7 -36.70 84.82 138.42
N ILE A 8 -37.60 84.86 137.44
CA ILE A 8 -38.96 84.37 137.61
C ILE A 8 -38.82 82.85 137.77
N LYS A 9 -38.94 82.36 139.01
CA LYS A 9 -39.23 80.96 139.26
C LYS A 9 -40.63 80.69 138.71
N THR A 10 -40.73 80.30 137.44
CA THR A 10 -41.94 79.67 136.93
C THR A 10 -42.03 78.32 137.64
N THR A 11 -43.04 78.16 138.48
CA THR A 11 -43.38 76.89 139.13
C THR A 11 -44.07 75.92 138.17
N ASP A 12 -44.28 76.34 136.93
CA ASP A 12 -44.91 75.58 135.86
C ASP A 12 -43.90 74.72 135.07
N LEU A 13 -43.24 73.79 135.77
CA LEU A 13 -43.18 72.41 135.26
C LEU A 13 -44.41 71.66 135.79
N SER A 14 -45.56 72.30 135.71
CA SER A 14 -46.84 71.63 135.84
C SER A 14 -46.95 70.81 134.56
N PHE A 15 -46.66 69.52 134.67
CA PHE A 15 -47.17 68.57 133.69
C PHE A 15 -48.71 68.54 133.71
N TYR A 16 -49.39 69.37 134.50
CA TYR A 16 -50.83 69.45 134.56
C TYR A 16 -51.31 70.63 133.70
N ASN A 17 -52.33 70.42 132.88
CA ASN A 17 -52.98 71.50 132.15
C ASN A 17 -53.80 72.41 133.11
N GLU A 18 -54.43 73.45 132.57
CA GLU A 18 -55.28 74.40 133.31
C GLU A 18 -56.45 73.74 134.06
N PHE A 19 -56.78 72.48 133.73
CA PHE A 19 -57.82 71.67 134.38
C PHE A 19 -57.25 70.67 135.39
N GLY A 20 -55.95 70.71 135.69
CA GLY A 20 -55.30 69.79 136.63
C GLY A 20 -55.05 68.38 136.09
N VAL A 21 -55.04 68.18 134.77
CA VAL A 21 -54.81 66.88 134.11
C VAL A 21 -53.39 66.77 133.56
N LEU A 22 -52.69 65.69 133.89
CA LEU A 22 -51.34 65.40 133.42
C LEU A 22 -51.29 65.46 131.88
N THR A 23 -50.31 66.14 131.28
CA THR A 23 -50.18 66.47 129.86
C THR A 23 -48.70 66.44 129.49
N LEU A 24 -48.34 65.50 128.62
CA LEU A 24 -46.97 65.24 128.18
C LEU A 24 -46.77 65.75 126.75
N ASN A 25 -45.71 66.51 126.48
CA ASN A 25 -45.43 67.03 125.14
C ASN A 25 -44.59 66.05 124.29
N ALA A 26 -44.93 65.91 123.01
CA ALA A 26 -44.19 65.14 122.02
C ALA A 26 -44.35 65.75 120.61
N LYS A 27 -43.49 65.37 119.65
CA LYS A 27 -43.56 65.87 118.27
C LYS A 27 -44.03 64.77 117.31
N GLN A 28 -44.82 65.16 116.32
CA GLN A 28 -45.42 64.23 115.37
C GLN A 28 -44.35 63.41 114.64
N PHE A 29 -44.56 62.09 114.57
CA PHE A 29 -43.67 61.11 113.94
C PHE A 29 -42.26 60.97 114.55
N ASP A 30 -42.05 61.40 115.79
CA ASP A 30 -40.81 61.07 116.50
C ASP A 30 -40.74 59.55 116.74
N THR A 31 -39.65 58.92 116.30
CA THR A 31 -39.49 57.47 116.33
C THR A 31 -38.67 56.97 117.52
N GLY A 32 -38.30 57.83 118.46
CA GLY A 32 -37.46 57.48 119.62
C GLY A 32 -38.00 57.93 120.97
N ARG A 33 -39.25 58.41 121.03
CA ARG A 33 -39.84 58.94 122.28
C ARG A 33 -40.30 57.78 123.17
N LYS A 34 -39.96 57.83 124.46
CA LYS A 34 -40.45 56.89 125.47
C LYS A 34 -41.12 57.65 126.61
N PHE A 35 -42.27 57.17 127.08
CA PHE A 35 -42.95 57.67 128.27
C PHE A 35 -42.85 56.63 129.37
N ILE A 36 -42.40 57.04 130.55
CA ILE A 36 -42.21 56.15 131.70
C ILE A 36 -43.15 56.60 132.81
N PHE A 37 -44.02 55.71 133.25
CA PHE A 37 -45.03 55.97 134.28
C PHE A 37 -44.74 55.09 135.50
N ASN A 38 -44.62 55.70 136.67
CA ASN A 38 -44.52 54.97 137.93
C ASN A 38 -45.89 54.92 138.58
N ILE A 39 -46.40 53.72 138.83
CA ILE A 39 -47.73 53.51 139.39
C ILE A 39 -47.64 53.52 140.91
N ILE A 40 -48.52 54.30 141.53
CA ILE A 40 -48.65 54.46 142.97
C ILE A 40 -50.12 54.32 143.36
N GLU A 41 -50.36 53.76 144.55
CA GLU A 41 -51.69 53.65 145.17
C GLU A 41 -51.54 54.06 146.65
N ASN A 42 -52.37 55.00 147.11
CA ASN A 42 -52.31 55.54 148.48
C ASN A 42 -50.90 55.99 148.93
N ASP A 43 -50.18 56.72 148.07
CA ASP A 43 -48.80 57.21 148.27
C ASP A 43 -47.71 56.12 148.42
N GLU A 44 -48.04 54.85 148.19
CA GLU A 44 -47.08 53.74 148.12
C GLU A 44 -46.94 53.19 146.69
N ALA A 45 -45.78 52.59 146.39
CA ALA A 45 -45.53 51.97 145.08
C ALA A 45 -46.44 50.76 144.88
N PHE A 46 -47.23 50.77 143.79
CA PHE A 46 -48.13 49.68 143.46
C PHE A 46 -47.38 48.59 142.68
N ASP A 47 -47.37 47.35 143.18
CA ASP A 47 -46.68 46.22 142.54
C ASP A 47 -47.48 45.71 141.34
N ILE A 48 -46.93 45.90 140.14
CA ILE A 48 -47.54 45.49 138.87
C ILE A 48 -46.79 44.33 138.21
N ARG A 49 -45.92 43.63 138.95
CA ARG A 49 -45.20 42.46 138.40
C ARG A 49 -46.20 41.37 138.01
N GLY A 50 -46.02 40.84 136.80
CA GLY A 50 -46.90 39.81 136.25
C GLY A 50 -48.20 40.35 135.61
N CYS A 51 -48.50 41.64 135.75
CA CYS A 51 -49.63 42.28 135.07
C CYS A 51 -49.29 42.58 133.61
N LYS A 52 -50.24 42.37 132.70
CA LYS A 52 -50.17 42.88 131.33
C LYS A 52 -50.57 44.34 131.32
N THR A 53 -49.80 45.17 130.61
CA THR A 53 -50.01 46.62 130.57
C THR A 53 -50.20 47.08 129.13
N TYR A 54 -51.16 47.97 128.91
CA TYR A 54 -51.38 48.58 127.60
C TYR A 54 -51.96 49.98 127.74
N ILE A 55 -51.71 50.82 126.73
CA ILE A 55 -52.22 52.20 126.68
C ILE A 55 -53.43 52.27 125.74
N ARG A 56 -54.46 53.01 126.15
CA ARG A 56 -55.56 53.42 125.26
C ARG A 56 -55.53 54.92 125.05
N ILE A 57 -55.76 55.33 123.81
CA ILE A 57 -55.64 56.71 123.39
C ILE A 57 -56.82 57.09 122.50
N GLN A 58 -57.50 58.16 122.86
CA GLN A 58 -58.36 58.91 121.95
C GLN A 58 -57.54 60.05 121.35
N LYS A 59 -57.32 59.99 120.04
CA LYS A 59 -56.50 60.96 119.31
C LYS A 59 -57.27 62.24 118.99
N ALA A 60 -56.54 63.33 118.79
CA ALA A 60 -57.10 64.62 118.41
C ALA A 60 -57.87 64.61 117.07
N ASP A 61 -57.55 63.67 116.17
CA ASP A 61 -58.25 63.48 114.89
C ASP A 61 -59.58 62.70 115.03
N GLY A 62 -59.96 62.34 116.27
CA GLY A 62 -61.17 61.56 116.58
C GLY A 62 -60.99 60.05 116.50
N THR A 63 -59.84 59.55 116.03
CA THR A 63 -59.56 58.11 115.99
C THR A 63 -59.11 57.58 117.35
N GLN A 64 -59.27 56.28 117.59
CA GLN A 64 -58.82 55.61 118.81
C GLN A 64 -57.66 54.67 118.52
N PHE A 65 -56.81 54.45 119.51
CA PHE A 65 -55.67 53.54 119.43
C PHE A 65 -55.47 52.77 120.73
N GLN A 66 -55.18 51.47 120.61
CA GLN A 66 -54.77 50.63 121.72
C GLN A 66 -53.37 50.06 121.45
N GLY A 67 -52.42 50.42 122.32
CA GLY A 67 -51.03 50.04 122.23
C GLY A 67 -50.68 48.96 123.23
N ASN A 68 -50.83 47.69 122.84
CA ASN A 68 -50.40 46.55 123.66
C ASN A 68 -48.89 46.29 123.51
N GLU A 69 -48.40 46.32 122.27
CA GLU A 69 -47.01 45.94 121.95
C GLU A 69 -46.00 47.01 122.32
N CYS A 70 -46.43 48.27 122.41
CA CYS A 70 -45.58 49.40 122.77
C CYS A 70 -45.44 49.60 124.27
N CYS A 71 -46.13 48.81 125.10
CA CYS A 71 -46.12 48.91 126.56
C CYS A 71 -45.31 47.75 127.18
N LYS A 72 -44.42 48.07 128.11
CA LYS A 72 -43.63 47.09 128.85
C LYS A 72 -43.52 47.48 130.31
N THR A 73 -43.71 46.51 131.21
CA THR A 73 -43.47 46.68 132.64
C THR A 73 -41.97 46.54 132.93
N GLU A 74 -41.40 47.49 133.65
CA GLU A 74 -40.02 47.48 134.12
C GLU A 74 -39.96 47.65 135.65
N GLY A 75 -39.18 46.81 136.33
CA GLY A 75 -39.10 46.83 137.79
C GLY A 75 -40.39 46.38 138.48
N THR A 76 -40.67 46.95 139.65
CA THR A 76 -41.83 46.61 140.49
C THR A 76 -43.07 47.44 140.15
N ASN A 77 -42.91 48.69 139.73
CA ASN A 77 -44.02 49.65 139.58
C ASN A 77 -43.96 50.56 138.34
N SER A 78 -43.06 50.32 137.37
CA SER A 78 -42.91 51.21 136.21
C SER A 78 -43.48 50.61 134.92
N ILE A 79 -44.17 51.43 134.14
CA ILE A 79 -44.65 51.11 132.78
C ILE A 79 -43.93 52.01 131.79
N VAL A 80 -43.26 51.41 130.81
CA VAL A 80 -42.60 52.09 129.71
C VAL A 80 -43.45 51.97 128.45
N VAL A 81 -43.84 53.10 127.88
CA VAL A 81 -44.52 53.22 126.58
C VAL A 81 -43.50 53.70 125.57
N ASP A 82 -43.06 52.82 124.68
CA ASP A 82 -42.04 53.09 123.67
C ASP A 82 -42.69 53.30 122.29
N THR A 83 -42.62 54.53 121.78
CA THR A 83 -43.22 54.87 120.48
C THR A 83 -42.50 54.24 119.28
N SER A 84 -41.32 53.65 119.49
CA SER A 84 -40.54 52.99 118.45
C SER A 84 -40.88 51.51 118.24
N ILE A 85 -41.64 50.90 119.16
CA ILE A 85 -41.87 49.46 119.22
C ILE A 85 -43.32 49.14 118.85
N GLY A 86 -43.50 48.08 118.06
CA GLY A 86 -44.81 47.59 117.63
C GLY A 86 -45.62 48.68 116.95
N ASN A 87 -46.84 48.89 117.43
CA ASN A 87 -47.75 49.92 116.94
C ASN A 87 -47.61 51.28 117.66
N GLY A 88 -46.57 51.47 118.47
CA GLY A 88 -46.36 52.68 119.28
C GLY A 88 -46.19 53.97 118.48
N ASN A 89 -45.80 53.89 117.20
CA ASN A 89 -45.67 55.06 116.33
C ASN A 89 -47.03 55.76 116.09
N GLN A 90 -48.14 55.05 116.26
CA GLN A 90 -49.49 55.59 116.11
C GLN A 90 -49.85 56.60 117.20
N ILE A 91 -49.18 56.55 118.36
CA ILE A 91 -49.38 57.47 119.50
C ILE A 91 -49.12 58.93 119.08
N LEU A 92 -48.18 59.15 118.17
CA LEU A 92 -47.71 60.48 117.73
C LEU A 92 -48.15 60.82 116.30
N THR A 93 -49.12 60.10 115.74
CA THR A 93 -49.55 60.29 114.33
C THR A 93 -50.51 61.48 114.16
N ALA A 94 -51.44 61.67 115.10
CA ALA A 94 -52.40 62.78 115.06
C ALA A 94 -51.82 63.99 115.84
N PRO A 95 -51.66 65.16 115.22
CA PRO A 95 -51.25 66.37 115.93
C PRO A 95 -52.42 66.93 116.74
N GLY A 96 -52.15 67.38 117.96
CA GLY A 96 -53.15 67.88 118.91
C GLY A 96 -53.09 67.18 120.28
N VAL A 97 -54.13 67.37 121.10
CA VAL A 97 -54.24 66.75 122.43
C VAL A 97 -54.80 65.34 122.29
N ASN A 98 -53.99 64.32 122.57
CA ASN A 98 -54.40 62.93 122.63
C ASN A 98 -54.71 62.58 124.10
N GLN A 99 -55.93 62.12 124.39
CA GLN A 99 -56.36 61.74 125.72
C GLN A 99 -56.07 60.25 125.96
N CYS A 100 -55.37 59.93 127.04
CA CYS A 100 -54.73 58.65 127.29
C CYS A 100 -55.07 58.07 128.67
N GLU A 101 -55.10 56.75 128.76
CA GLU A 101 -55.23 56.00 130.01
C GLU A 101 -54.40 54.71 129.94
N LEU A 102 -53.85 54.27 131.07
CA LEU A 102 -53.13 53.00 131.17
C LEU A 102 -54.04 51.95 131.78
N HIS A 103 -54.07 50.78 131.16
CA HIS A 103 -54.80 49.62 131.65
C HIS A 103 -53.82 48.57 132.14
N LEU A 104 -54.15 47.99 133.29
CA LEU A 104 -53.45 46.88 133.94
C LEU A 104 -54.42 45.69 133.96
N GLU A 105 -53.94 44.52 133.54
CA GLU A 105 -54.69 43.26 133.59
C GLU A 105 -53.87 42.22 134.35
N ASP A 106 -54.44 41.66 135.43
CA ASP A 106 -53.80 40.58 136.19
C ASP A 106 -53.98 39.21 135.52
N ASP A 107 -53.35 38.18 136.08
CA ASP A 107 -53.45 36.79 135.62
C ASP A 107 -54.82 36.15 135.88
N ARG A 108 -55.68 36.81 136.66
CA ARG A 108 -57.05 36.41 136.98
C ARG A 108 -58.10 37.12 136.11
N GLY A 109 -57.68 38.00 135.20
CA GLY A 109 -58.54 38.76 134.28
C GLY A 109 -59.24 39.96 134.91
N ILE A 110 -58.73 40.49 136.03
CA ILE A 110 -59.20 41.74 136.65
C ILE A 110 -58.51 42.92 135.98
N TYR A 111 -59.31 43.91 135.56
CA TYR A 111 -58.81 45.14 134.92
C TYR A 111 -58.79 46.30 135.90
N LEU A 112 -57.66 47.00 135.97
CA LEU A 112 -57.52 48.31 136.61
C LEU A 112 -57.14 49.36 135.56
N THR A 113 -57.73 50.55 135.66
CA THR A 113 -57.45 51.67 134.76
C THR A 113 -56.92 52.84 135.56
N THR A 114 -55.81 53.43 135.12
CA THR A 114 -55.26 54.63 135.74
C THR A 114 -56.12 55.85 135.47
N TRP A 115 -55.87 56.94 136.20
CA TRP A 115 -56.44 58.23 135.83
C TRP A 115 -56.00 58.65 134.43
N THR A 116 -56.85 59.44 133.80
CA THR A 116 -56.61 59.97 132.46
C THR A 116 -55.50 61.01 132.47
N PHE A 117 -54.64 60.96 131.47
CA PHE A 117 -53.62 61.95 131.17
C PHE A 117 -53.63 62.26 129.67
N ASN A 118 -52.93 63.28 129.25
CA ASN A 118 -52.87 63.72 127.87
C ASN A 118 -51.45 63.58 127.33
N ILE A 119 -51.34 63.34 126.03
CA ILE A 119 -50.13 63.53 125.24
C ILE A 119 -50.44 64.60 124.20
N TYR A 120 -49.81 65.78 124.33
CA TYR A 120 -49.91 66.83 123.32
C TYR A 120 -48.86 66.61 122.22
N VAL A 121 -49.33 66.34 121.00
CA VAL A 121 -48.48 66.07 119.83
C VAL A 121 -48.38 67.32 118.97
N GLU A 122 -47.21 67.93 118.94
CA GLU A 122 -46.93 69.11 118.11
C GLU A 122 -46.75 68.71 116.64
N LYS A 123 -47.45 69.40 115.73
CA LYS A 123 -47.36 69.15 114.27
C LYS A 123 -45.92 69.34 113.77
N ARG A 124 -45.43 68.41 112.95
CA ARG A 124 -44.11 68.51 112.31
C ARG A 124 -44.14 69.53 111.17
N VAL A 125 -43.09 70.35 111.05
CA VAL A 125 -42.96 71.40 110.02
C VAL A 125 -42.60 70.87 108.61
N HIS A 126 -42.04 69.66 108.54
CA HIS A 126 -41.73 68.95 107.29
C HIS A 126 -42.52 67.64 107.22
N ASN A 127 -43.52 67.56 106.35
CA ASN A 127 -44.20 66.32 105.99
C ASN A 127 -44.12 66.07 104.47
N ALA A 128 -44.36 64.83 104.04
CA ALA A 128 -44.31 64.44 102.63
C ALA A 128 -45.41 65.11 101.77
N GLU A 129 -46.40 65.75 102.39
CA GLU A 129 -47.46 66.49 101.70
C GLU A 129 -46.94 67.75 100.99
N ASN A 130 -45.79 68.30 101.41
CA ASN A 130 -45.15 69.44 100.73
C ASN A 130 -44.42 69.05 99.43
N LEU A 131 -44.35 67.75 99.08
CA LEU A 131 -43.74 67.28 97.83
C LEU A 131 -44.74 67.22 96.66
N SER A 132 -46.03 67.41 96.90
CA SER A 132 -47.10 67.37 95.88
C SER A 132 -47.40 68.74 95.26
N SER A 133 -46.40 69.61 95.13
CA SER A 133 -46.59 70.85 94.37
C SER A 133 -46.82 70.53 92.89
N TYR A 134 -47.80 71.19 92.28
CA TYR A 134 -48.44 70.94 90.98
C TYR A 134 -47.54 70.77 89.73
N ASN A 135 -46.22 70.87 89.84
CA ASN A 135 -45.30 70.73 88.70
C ASN A 135 -44.77 69.30 88.49
N SER A 136 -45.14 68.34 89.35
CA SER A 136 -44.73 66.93 89.18
C SER A 136 -45.50 66.19 88.07
N PHE A 137 -46.69 66.66 87.67
CA PHE A 137 -47.45 66.07 86.56
C PHE A 137 -46.86 66.44 85.19
N ASP A 138 -46.39 67.68 84.99
CA ASP A 138 -45.77 68.13 83.73
C ASP A 138 -44.49 67.33 83.40
N VAL A 139 -43.71 66.99 84.43
CA VAL A 139 -42.51 66.17 84.28
C VAL A 139 -42.86 64.73 83.88
N ILE A 140 -43.96 64.18 84.40
CA ILE A 140 -44.46 62.86 84.04
C ILE A 140 -44.99 62.86 82.60
N ASP A 141 -45.79 63.86 82.21
CA ASP A 141 -46.31 63.99 80.84
C ASP A 141 -45.18 64.15 79.81
N SER A 142 -44.16 64.95 80.13
CA SER A 142 -42.95 65.08 79.32
C SER A 142 -42.21 63.74 79.17
N MET A 143 -42.04 62.97 80.26
CA MET A 143 -41.45 61.63 80.18
C MET A 143 -42.28 60.67 79.34
N VAL A 144 -43.61 60.71 79.44
CA VAL A 144 -44.51 59.87 78.63
C VAL A 144 -44.41 60.21 77.14
N VAL A 145 -44.30 61.49 76.78
CA VAL A 145 -44.12 61.93 75.39
C VAL A 145 -42.76 61.48 74.86
N MET A 146 -41.67 61.71 75.60
CA MET A 146 -40.33 61.26 75.21
C MET A 146 -40.27 59.74 75.04
N GLU A 147 -40.93 58.98 75.91
CA GLU A 147 -40.95 57.52 75.83
C GLU A 147 -41.75 57.03 74.61
N LYS A 148 -42.87 57.68 74.27
CA LYS A 148 -43.61 57.39 73.03
C LYS A 148 -42.75 57.65 71.79
N GLU A 149 -42.04 58.76 71.75
CA GLU A 149 -41.11 59.08 70.66
C GLU A 149 -39.98 58.06 70.57
N ARG A 150 -39.38 57.67 71.70
CA ARG A 150 -38.35 56.63 71.77
C ARG A 150 -38.86 55.29 71.23
N ILE A 151 -40.07 54.88 71.63
CA ILE A 151 -40.69 53.64 71.14
C ILE A 151 -40.92 53.69 69.63
N GLU A 152 -41.38 54.81 69.09
CA GLU A 152 -41.61 54.93 67.65
C GLU A 152 -40.31 54.93 66.86
N ASN A 153 -39.29 55.65 67.33
CA ASN A 153 -37.94 55.60 66.76
C ASN A 153 -37.36 54.19 66.79
N GLU A 154 -37.60 53.43 67.86
CA GLU A 154 -37.16 52.04 67.98
C GLU A 154 -37.85 51.12 66.97
N LYS A 155 -39.16 51.30 66.73
CA LYS A 155 -39.88 50.55 65.68
C LYS A 155 -39.31 50.85 64.29
N ILE A 156 -39.04 52.11 63.99
CA ILE A 156 -38.43 52.51 62.71
C ILE A 156 -37.04 51.89 62.56
N ARG A 157 -36.23 51.91 63.63
CA ARG A 157 -34.90 51.28 63.63
C ARG A 157 -35.00 49.77 63.35
N LEU A 158 -35.96 49.07 63.98
CA LEU A 158 -36.20 47.65 63.75
C LEU A 158 -36.62 47.36 62.30
N GLN A 159 -37.55 48.15 61.74
CA GLN A 159 -37.96 48.01 60.33
C GLN A 159 -36.79 48.21 59.36
N ASN A 160 -35.93 49.20 59.62
CA ASN A 160 -34.74 49.45 58.82
C ASN A 160 -33.74 48.29 58.91
N GLU A 161 -33.58 47.70 60.10
CA GLU A 161 -32.70 46.54 60.30
C GLU A 161 -33.24 45.28 59.60
N ASP A 162 -34.55 45.02 59.67
CA ASP A 162 -35.20 43.94 58.93
C ASP A 162 -34.99 44.11 57.41
N GLN A 163 -35.15 45.33 56.89
CA GLN A 163 -34.91 45.62 55.49
C GLN A 163 -33.43 45.44 55.10
N ARG A 164 -32.50 45.81 55.98
CA ARG A 164 -31.06 45.57 55.78
C ARG A 164 -30.76 44.07 55.72
N ILE A 165 -31.36 43.26 56.61
CA ILE A 165 -31.19 41.80 56.61
C ILE A 165 -31.71 41.19 55.31
N ILE A 166 -32.88 41.60 54.83
CA ILE A 166 -33.44 41.13 53.54
C ILE A 166 -32.51 41.46 52.38
N ASN A 167 -32.00 42.70 52.34
CA ASN A 167 -31.07 43.13 51.29
C ASN A 167 -29.75 42.34 51.33
N GLU A 168 -29.25 42.04 52.53
CA GLU A 168 -28.02 41.28 52.72
C GLU A 168 -28.20 39.81 52.29
N ASN A 169 -29.32 39.18 52.64
CA ASN A 169 -29.64 37.83 52.16
C ASN A 169 -29.72 37.79 50.63
N LYS A 170 -30.37 38.77 50.01
CA LYS A 170 -30.42 38.89 48.54
C LYS A 170 -29.03 39.07 47.92
N ARG A 171 -28.13 39.82 48.58
CA ARG A 171 -26.74 39.97 48.14
C ARG A 171 -26.00 38.63 48.20
N ILE A 172 -26.19 37.87 49.28
CA ILE A 172 -25.60 36.53 49.46
C ILE A 172 -26.11 35.56 48.38
N ASP A 173 -27.42 35.54 48.10
CA ASP A 173 -28.00 34.67 47.08
C ASP A 173 -27.43 34.99 45.68
N ASN A 174 -27.36 36.28 45.33
CA ASN A 174 -26.76 36.71 44.07
C ASN A 174 -25.28 36.32 43.97
N GLU A 175 -24.53 36.42 45.08
CA GLU A 175 -23.12 36.02 45.14
C GLU A 175 -22.94 34.51 44.95
N ASN A 176 -23.82 33.70 45.56
CA ASN A 176 -23.81 32.25 45.40
C ASN A 176 -24.16 31.86 43.96
N GLN A 177 -25.14 32.52 43.33
CA GLN A 177 -25.45 32.29 41.93
C GLN A 177 -24.25 32.65 41.03
N ARG A 178 -23.61 33.79 41.27
CA ARG A 178 -22.41 34.19 40.51
C ARG A 178 -21.30 33.16 40.61
N LYS A 179 -21.05 32.60 41.81
CA LYS A 179 -20.05 31.53 42.00
C LYS A 179 -20.43 30.27 41.24
N HIS A 180 -21.69 29.87 41.27
CA HIS A 180 -22.17 28.70 40.53
C HIS A 180 -22.02 28.85 39.01
N ASP A 181 -22.34 30.03 38.48
CA ASP A 181 -22.18 30.35 37.07
C ASP A 181 -20.70 30.32 36.66
N GLU A 182 -19.82 30.83 37.53
CA GLU A 182 -18.36 30.83 37.33
C GLU A 182 -17.76 29.42 37.37
N ASP A 183 -18.20 28.56 38.29
CA ASP A 183 -17.81 27.14 38.33
C ASP A 183 -18.25 26.42 37.05
N THR A 184 -19.47 26.70 36.59
CA THR A 184 -19.99 26.16 35.31
C THR A 184 -19.14 26.63 34.13
N ARG A 185 -18.77 27.91 34.09
CA ARG A 185 -17.87 28.47 33.08
C ARG A 185 -16.50 27.78 33.09
N ASN A 186 -15.92 27.56 34.27
CA ASN A 186 -14.62 26.91 34.42
C ASN A 186 -14.65 25.43 33.99
N ASN A 187 -15.74 24.71 34.28
CA ASN A 187 -15.93 23.34 33.81
C ASN A 187 -16.04 23.27 32.28
N ASN A 188 -16.85 24.15 31.67
CA ASN A 188 -16.96 24.23 30.21
C ASN A 188 -15.63 24.56 29.54
N GLU A 189 -14.82 25.43 30.16
CA GLU A 189 -13.49 25.78 29.66
C GLU A 189 -12.50 24.62 29.78
N THR A 190 -12.61 23.83 30.84
CA THR A 190 -11.83 22.58 31.02
C THR A 190 -12.19 21.56 29.94
N ASP A 191 -13.48 21.36 29.66
CA ASP A 191 -13.95 20.47 28.59
C ASP A 191 -13.50 20.95 27.22
N ARG A 192 -13.55 22.26 26.96
CA ARG A 192 -13.04 22.87 25.73
C ARG A 192 -11.54 22.57 25.54
N ASN A 193 -10.74 22.73 26.59
CA ASN A 193 -9.30 22.45 26.55
C ASN A 193 -9.00 20.95 26.35
N ASN A 194 -9.78 20.06 26.96
CA ASN A 194 -9.65 18.62 26.76
C ASN A 194 -9.94 18.22 25.30
N ASN A 195 -11.02 18.77 24.71
CA ASN A 195 -11.35 18.54 23.30
C ASN A 195 -10.28 19.10 22.35
N GLU A 196 -9.69 20.25 22.69
CA GLU A 196 -8.58 20.85 21.95
C GLU A 196 -7.35 19.95 21.94
N ASN A 197 -6.96 19.43 23.11
CA ASN A 197 -5.84 18.50 23.24
C ASN A 197 -6.07 17.21 22.43
N GLN A 198 -7.28 16.64 22.49
CA GLN A 198 -7.64 15.48 21.67
C GLN A 198 -7.54 15.78 20.16
N ARG A 199 -7.95 16.98 19.72
CA ARG A 199 -7.79 17.38 18.32
C ARG A 199 -6.31 17.46 17.93
N ILE A 200 -5.47 18.03 18.78
CA ILE A 200 -4.01 18.11 18.56
C ILE A 200 -3.40 16.71 18.45
N ASP A 201 -3.75 15.79 19.36
CA ASP A 201 -3.26 14.41 19.33
C ASP A 201 -3.66 13.68 18.03
N ASN A 202 -4.91 13.85 17.60
CA ASN A 202 -5.39 13.28 16.34
C ASN A 202 -4.66 13.86 15.12
N GLU A 203 -4.36 15.16 15.13
CA GLU A 203 -3.60 15.81 14.07
C GLU A 203 -2.16 15.28 14.00
N ASN A 204 -1.50 15.14 15.16
CA ASN A 204 -0.16 14.55 15.23
C ASN A 204 -0.13 13.10 14.70
N LEU A 205 -1.15 12.28 15.00
CA LEU A 205 -1.27 10.92 14.46
C LEU A 205 -1.48 10.92 12.94
N ARG A 206 -2.27 11.87 12.42
CA ARG A 206 -2.48 12.03 10.98
C ARG A 206 -1.19 12.41 10.29
N ASP A 207 -0.44 13.37 10.83
CA ASP A 207 0.84 13.83 10.29
C ASP A 207 1.90 12.72 10.30
N GLN A 208 1.96 11.90 11.36
CA GLN A 208 2.81 10.70 11.39
C GLN A 208 2.43 9.68 10.31
N SER A 209 1.14 9.44 10.13
CA SER A 209 0.63 8.53 9.09
C SER A 209 0.96 9.03 7.69
N GLU A 210 0.88 10.35 7.50
CA GLU A 210 1.24 11.03 6.26
C GLU A 210 2.74 10.87 5.96
N GLN A 211 3.60 11.07 6.96
CA GLN A 211 5.05 10.88 6.81
C GLN A 211 5.40 9.44 6.41
N ILE A 212 4.75 8.45 7.01
CA ILE A 212 4.92 7.03 6.63
C ILE A 212 4.49 6.79 5.19
N ARG A 213 3.39 7.41 4.74
CA ARG A 213 2.93 7.31 3.35
C ARG A 213 3.96 7.91 2.38
N GLU A 214 4.49 9.08 2.69
CA GLU A 214 5.53 9.73 1.89
C GLU A 214 6.79 8.87 1.78
N ASP A 215 7.24 8.26 2.89
CA ASP A 215 8.45 7.43 2.88
C ASP A 215 8.24 6.12 2.10
N ASN A 216 7.06 5.51 2.21
CA ASN A 216 6.67 4.37 1.37
C ASN A 216 6.65 4.74 -0.11
N GLU A 217 6.16 5.93 -0.46
CA GLU A 217 6.15 6.43 -1.84
C GLU A 217 7.57 6.66 -2.37
N LYS A 218 8.47 7.27 -1.57
CA LYS A 218 9.89 7.40 -1.92
C LYS A 218 10.53 6.03 -2.17
N ASN A 219 10.28 5.06 -1.30
CA ASN A 219 10.79 3.69 -1.46
C ASN A 219 10.26 3.04 -2.75
N ARG A 220 8.97 3.20 -3.06
CA ARG A 220 8.39 2.72 -4.32
C ARG A 220 9.09 3.32 -5.54
N ILE A 221 9.34 4.63 -5.53
CA ILE A 221 10.04 5.33 -6.61
C ILE A 221 11.47 4.79 -6.77
N ILE A 222 12.20 4.58 -5.67
CA ILE A 222 13.55 4.01 -5.70
C ILE A 222 13.53 2.60 -6.33
N CYS A 223 12.63 1.72 -5.87
CA CYS A 223 12.49 0.38 -6.43
C CYS A 223 12.13 0.41 -7.93
N GLU A 224 11.23 1.30 -8.34
CA GLU A 224 10.82 1.42 -9.74
C GLU A 224 11.94 1.95 -10.63
N ASN A 225 12.76 2.87 -10.13
CA ASN A 225 13.96 3.33 -10.83
C ASN A 225 14.99 2.21 -10.96
N GLN A 226 15.19 1.40 -9.93
CA GLN A 226 16.08 0.23 -10.01
C GLN A 226 15.57 -0.78 -11.05
N ARG A 227 14.26 -1.09 -11.05
CA ARG A 227 13.65 -1.97 -12.05
C ARG A 227 13.88 -1.48 -13.48
N LYS A 228 13.81 -0.17 -13.72
CA LYS A 228 14.11 0.43 -15.03
C LYS A 228 15.57 0.26 -15.43
N LEU A 229 16.50 0.42 -14.49
CA LEU A 229 17.94 0.21 -14.74
C LEU A 229 18.22 -1.26 -15.07
N ASP A 230 17.64 -2.19 -14.29
CA ASP A 230 17.78 -3.62 -14.52
C ASP A 230 17.20 -4.04 -15.89
N GLU A 231 16.07 -3.46 -16.29
CA GLU A 231 15.47 -3.74 -17.59
C GLU A 231 16.31 -3.17 -18.75
N ALA A 232 16.84 -1.96 -18.61
CA ALA A 232 17.76 -1.40 -19.60
C ALA A 232 19.04 -2.24 -19.74
N GLN A 233 19.55 -2.79 -18.64
CA GLN A 233 20.68 -3.73 -18.67
C GLN A 233 20.30 -5.03 -19.41
N ARG A 234 19.13 -5.61 -19.10
CA ARG A 234 18.63 -6.81 -19.79
C ARG A 234 18.51 -6.58 -21.29
N GLU A 235 17.96 -5.43 -21.72
CA GLU A 235 17.86 -5.06 -23.14
C GLU A 235 19.23 -4.97 -23.82
N ALA A 236 20.24 -4.40 -23.14
CA ALA A 236 21.60 -4.31 -23.65
C ALA A 236 22.26 -5.69 -23.78
N GLU A 237 22.11 -6.54 -22.77
CA GLU A 237 22.61 -7.94 -22.80
C GLU A 237 21.92 -8.76 -23.90
N GLU A 238 20.62 -8.60 -24.08
CA GLU A 238 19.84 -9.25 -25.11
C GLU A 238 20.29 -8.80 -26.52
N LYS A 239 20.60 -7.53 -26.70
CA LYS A 239 21.18 -7.02 -27.95
C LYS A 239 22.53 -7.67 -28.24
N ILE A 240 23.41 -7.80 -27.24
CA ILE A 240 24.70 -8.49 -27.39
C ILE A 240 24.48 -9.96 -27.79
N ARG A 241 23.53 -10.66 -27.15
CA ARG A 241 23.18 -12.04 -27.49
C ARG A 241 22.73 -12.17 -28.95
N GLN A 242 21.90 -11.23 -29.43
CA GLN A 242 21.43 -11.20 -30.82
C GLN A 242 22.57 -10.93 -31.81
N ASP A 243 23.45 -9.98 -31.49
CA ASP A 243 24.63 -9.67 -32.31
C ASP A 243 25.56 -10.89 -32.42
N ASN A 244 25.83 -11.58 -31.30
CA ASN A 244 26.60 -12.82 -31.27
C ASN A 244 25.96 -13.94 -32.10
N GLU A 245 24.63 -14.11 -32.03
CA GLU A 245 23.91 -15.13 -32.81
C GLU A 245 23.95 -14.81 -34.32
N ASN A 246 23.87 -13.53 -34.70
CA ASN A 246 24.02 -13.10 -36.08
C ASN A 246 25.43 -13.38 -36.62
N ASP A 247 26.46 -13.12 -35.83
CA ASP A 247 27.83 -13.42 -36.22
C ASP A 247 28.08 -14.93 -36.32
N ARG A 248 27.54 -15.73 -35.38
CA ARG A 248 27.57 -17.20 -35.49
C ARG A 248 26.94 -17.69 -36.79
N LYS A 249 25.79 -17.13 -37.18
CA LYS A 249 25.13 -17.45 -38.46
C LYS A 249 25.97 -17.07 -39.68
N LYS A 250 26.60 -15.89 -39.68
CA LYS A 250 27.52 -15.48 -40.76
C LYS A 250 28.69 -16.46 -40.88
N THR A 251 29.36 -16.78 -39.76
CA THR A 251 30.47 -17.74 -39.75
C THR A 251 30.02 -19.10 -40.26
N PHE A 252 28.86 -19.60 -39.81
CA PHE A 252 28.29 -20.86 -40.30
C PHE A 252 28.06 -20.83 -41.81
N ASN A 253 27.45 -19.77 -42.36
CA ASN A 253 27.22 -19.63 -43.80
C ASN A 253 28.52 -19.56 -44.60
N THR A 254 29.55 -18.89 -44.08
CA THR A 254 30.88 -18.85 -44.70
C THR A 254 31.50 -20.25 -44.76
N VAL A 255 31.49 -20.99 -43.65
CA VAL A 255 31.99 -22.37 -43.60
C VAL A 255 31.22 -23.27 -44.56
N LEU A 256 29.88 -23.15 -44.60
CA LEU A 256 29.05 -23.89 -45.52
C LEU A 256 29.40 -23.59 -46.99
N SER A 257 29.61 -22.32 -47.33
CA SER A 257 30.00 -21.91 -48.70
C SER A 257 31.39 -22.43 -49.09
N GLN A 258 32.35 -22.40 -48.15
CA GLN A 258 33.68 -22.98 -48.36
C GLN A 258 33.63 -24.50 -48.54
N ALA A 259 32.85 -25.19 -47.70
CA ALA A 259 32.65 -26.63 -47.83
C ALA A 259 32.02 -26.98 -49.19
N GLN A 260 31.03 -26.21 -49.64
CA GLN A 260 30.44 -26.36 -50.98
C GLN A 260 31.50 -26.18 -52.07
N THR A 261 32.32 -25.13 -51.97
CA THR A 261 33.39 -24.85 -52.94
C THR A 261 34.43 -25.97 -52.99
N TYR A 262 34.81 -26.53 -51.84
CA TYR A 262 35.72 -27.68 -51.77
C TYR A 262 35.09 -28.94 -52.36
N ALA A 263 33.81 -29.20 -52.10
CA ALA A 263 33.07 -30.31 -52.72
C ALA A 263 33.03 -30.16 -54.24
N ASP A 264 32.65 -28.99 -54.75
CA ASP A 264 32.62 -28.69 -56.19
C ASP A 264 34.00 -28.84 -56.83
N SER A 265 35.04 -28.31 -56.18
CA SER A 265 36.43 -28.43 -56.65
C SER A 265 36.92 -29.88 -56.68
N ALA A 266 36.55 -30.68 -55.67
CA ALA A 266 36.85 -32.10 -55.62
C ALA A 266 36.12 -32.87 -56.74
N SER A 267 34.84 -32.57 -56.97
CA SER A 267 34.06 -33.13 -58.07
C SER A 267 34.65 -32.80 -59.44
N VAL A 268 35.04 -31.54 -59.67
CA VAL A 268 35.72 -31.12 -60.92
C VAL A 268 37.06 -31.84 -61.07
N SER A 269 37.84 -31.96 -60.00
CA SER A 269 39.13 -32.65 -60.04
C SER A 269 38.96 -34.14 -60.34
N ALA A 270 37.97 -34.80 -59.74
CA ALA A 270 37.64 -36.19 -60.03
C ALA A 270 37.19 -36.38 -61.48
N TYR A 271 36.36 -35.47 -62.01
CA TYR A 271 35.97 -35.48 -63.42
C TYR A 271 37.17 -35.33 -64.35
N LYS A 272 38.05 -34.34 -64.11
CA LYS A 272 39.27 -34.11 -64.91
C LYS A 272 40.23 -35.30 -64.84
N ALA A 273 40.37 -35.94 -63.69
CA ALA A 273 41.18 -37.15 -63.55
C ALA A 273 40.60 -38.29 -64.42
N LYS A 274 39.28 -38.47 -64.42
CA LYS A 274 38.60 -39.45 -65.28
C LYS A 274 38.76 -39.13 -66.77
N GLU A 275 38.66 -37.87 -67.14
CA GLU A 275 38.91 -37.42 -68.51
C GLU A 275 40.37 -37.67 -68.93
N SER A 276 41.33 -37.41 -68.05
CA SER A 276 42.75 -37.71 -68.29
C SER A 276 43.02 -39.22 -68.43
N GLU A 277 42.35 -40.07 -67.65
CA GLU A 277 42.39 -41.53 -67.84
C GLU A 277 41.87 -41.93 -69.22
N ASN A 278 40.73 -41.37 -69.65
CA ASN A 278 40.16 -41.62 -70.96
C ASN A 278 41.09 -41.15 -72.08
N ILE A 279 41.68 -39.96 -71.97
CA ILE A 279 42.69 -39.44 -72.93
C ILE A 279 43.92 -40.36 -72.96
N THR A 280 44.38 -40.84 -71.81
CA THR A 280 45.50 -41.77 -71.73
C THR A 280 45.17 -43.08 -72.44
N ALA A 281 43.98 -43.64 -72.19
CA ALA A 281 43.49 -44.83 -72.87
C ALA A 281 43.37 -44.63 -74.39
N LEU A 282 42.87 -43.46 -74.83
CA LEU A 282 42.78 -43.09 -76.25
C LEU A 282 44.18 -42.98 -76.89
N ASN A 283 45.15 -42.37 -76.19
CA ASN A 283 46.54 -42.28 -76.65
C ASN A 283 47.18 -43.68 -76.73
N THR A 284 46.93 -44.57 -75.78
CA THR A 284 47.39 -45.98 -75.83
C THR A 284 46.77 -46.74 -77.01
N ALA A 285 45.47 -46.55 -77.26
CA ALA A 285 44.80 -47.13 -78.41
C ALA A 285 45.37 -46.57 -79.72
N THR A 286 45.59 -45.25 -79.80
CA THR A 286 46.21 -44.58 -80.95
C THR A 286 47.62 -45.11 -81.21
N ALA A 287 48.44 -45.28 -80.16
CA ALA A 287 49.78 -45.88 -80.28
C ALA A 287 49.72 -47.33 -80.77
N SER A 288 48.71 -48.10 -80.32
CA SER A 288 48.48 -49.47 -80.77
C SER A 288 48.07 -49.53 -82.25
N ILE A 289 47.22 -48.59 -82.71
CA ILE A 289 46.87 -48.43 -84.14
C ILE A 289 48.12 -48.05 -84.95
N CYS A 290 48.93 -47.10 -84.49
CA CYS A 290 50.19 -46.74 -85.15
C CYS A 290 51.15 -47.94 -85.25
N ALA A 291 51.27 -48.75 -84.20
CA ALA A 291 52.07 -49.97 -84.21
C ALA A 291 51.51 -51.03 -85.19
N TYR A 292 50.18 -51.18 -85.25
CA TYR A 292 49.52 -52.03 -86.25
C TYR A 292 49.80 -51.53 -87.68
N ASN A 293 49.64 -50.24 -87.95
CA ASN A 293 49.91 -49.64 -89.26
C ASN A 293 51.38 -49.79 -89.66
N ALA A 294 52.32 -49.68 -88.72
CA ALA A 294 53.74 -49.93 -88.96
C ALA A 294 53.99 -51.41 -89.35
N LYS A 295 53.34 -52.37 -88.65
CA LYS A 295 53.40 -53.80 -89.02
C LYS A 295 52.76 -54.09 -90.37
N LEU A 296 51.64 -53.44 -90.69
CA LEU A 296 51.00 -53.55 -91.99
C LEU A 296 51.91 -53.01 -93.10
N SER A 297 52.61 -51.89 -92.86
CA SER A 297 53.63 -51.36 -93.77
C SER A 297 54.81 -52.32 -93.94
N GLU A 298 55.25 -53.01 -92.88
CA GLU A 298 56.29 -54.04 -92.97
C GLU A 298 55.81 -55.24 -93.80
N HIS A 299 54.56 -55.67 -93.60
CA HIS A 299 53.93 -56.73 -94.39
C HIS A 299 53.83 -56.34 -95.88
N ASN A 300 53.42 -55.10 -96.19
CA ASN A 300 53.37 -54.58 -97.54
C ASN A 300 54.77 -54.53 -98.19
N SER A 301 55.80 -54.13 -97.44
CA SER A 301 57.20 -54.23 -97.90
C SER A 301 57.62 -55.68 -98.17
N ARG A 302 57.20 -56.64 -97.34
CA ARG A 302 57.44 -58.08 -97.60
C ARG A 302 56.72 -58.57 -98.86
N ILE A 303 55.46 -58.18 -99.09
CA ILE A 303 54.74 -58.48 -100.34
C ILE A 303 55.51 -57.92 -101.53
N SER A 304 55.94 -56.66 -101.47
CA SER A 304 56.73 -56.04 -102.55
C SER A 304 58.05 -56.78 -102.81
N GLN A 305 58.73 -57.27 -101.77
CA GLN A 305 59.92 -58.13 -101.94
C GLN A 305 59.58 -59.50 -102.55
N ILE A 306 58.44 -60.09 -102.22
CA ILE A 306 57.98 -61.34 -102.83
C ILE A 306 57.65 -61.12 -104.31
N GLU A 307 57.00 -60.02 -104.67
CA GLU A 307 56.74 -59.66 -106.07
C GLU A 307 58.04 -59.39 -106.84
N SER A 308 59.01 -58.71 -106.23
CA SER A 308 60.36 -58.55 -106.78
C SER A 308 61.04 -59.90 -107.02
N LYS A 309 60.95 -60.85 -106.08
CA LYS A 309 61.48 -62.21 -106.26
C LYS A 309 60.73 -62.99 -107.34
N LYS A 310 59.43 -62.78 -107.48
CA LYS A 310 58.61 -63.37 -108.56
C LYS A 310 59.08 -62.84 -109.92
N SER A 311 59.39 -61.54 -110.01
CA SER A 311 59.99 -60.90 -111.20
C SER A 311 61.42 -61.39 -111.48
N GLU A 312 62.24 -61.60 -110.45
CA GLU A 312 63.60 -62.17 -110.57
C GLU A 312 63.56 -63.62 -111.06
N THR A 313 62.59 -64.40 -110.58
CA THR A 313 62.36 -65.78 -111.04
C THR A 313 61.88 -65.82 -112.50
N ALA A 314 61.00 -64.89 -112.90
CA ALA A 314 60.59 -64.73 -114.30
C ALA A 314 61.79 -64.34 -115.21
N SER A 315 62.69 -63.48 -114.72
CA SER A 315 63.92 -63.11 -115.43
C SER A 315 64.90 -64.29 -115.60
N ASN A 316 64.98 -65.20 -114.62
CA ASN A 316 65.82 -66.40 -114.72
C ASN A 316 65.26 -67.43 -115.71
N ILE A 317 63.93 -67.54 -115.84
CA ILE A 317 63.29 -68.40 -116.86
C ILE A 317 63.63 -67.87 -118.27
N SER A 318 63.62 -66.55 -118.49
CA SER A 318 64.04 -65.95 -119.77
C SER A 318 65.54 -66.09 -120.07
N ALA A 319 66.39 -66.15 -119.04
CA ALA A 319 67.82 -66.42 -119.22
C ALA A 319 68.10 -67.88 -119.63
N SER A 320 67.35 -68.85 -119.07
CA SER A 320 67.48 -70.27 -119.47
C SER A 320 66.96 -70.56 -120.89
N ALA A 321 65.95 -69.83 -121.36
CA ALA A 321 65.46 -69.93 -122.74
C ALA A 321 66.46 -69.34 -123.76
N SER A 322 67.18 -68.28 -123.37
CA SER A 322 68.20 -67.64 -124.20
C SER A 322 69.47 -68.50 -124.36
N ALA A 323 69.85 -69.26 -123.32
CA ALA A 323 71.00 -70.17 -123.40
C ALA A 323 70.76 -71.38 -124.33
N SER A 324 69.51 -71.86 -124.42
CA SER A 324 69.14 -72.96 -125.32
C SER A 324 69.15 -72.50 -126.80
N SER A 325 68.74 -71.26 -127.05
CA SER A 325 68.74 -70.64 -128.39
C SER A 325 70.14 -70.34 -128.93
N ALA A 326 71.13 -70.13 -128.05
CA ALA A 326 72.52 -69.88 -128.44
C ALA A 326 73.25 -71.15 -128.91
N SER A 327 72.89 -72.34 -128.39
CA SER A 327 73.53 -73.60 -128.76
C SER A 327 73.07 -74.12 -130.13
N GLU A 328 71.83 -73.84 -130.53
CA GLU A 328 71.27 -74.22 -131.84
C GLU A 328 71.74 -73.30 -132.99
N SER A 329 72.09 -72.03 -132.67
CA SER A 329 72.65 -71.09 -133.63
C SER A 329 74.12 -71.40 -134.01
N GLU A 330 74.91 -72.00 -133.12
CA GLU A 330 76.31 -72.35 -133.41
C GLU A 330 76.43 -73.59 -134.30
N ASN A 331 75.51 -74.54 -134.17
CA ASN A 331 75.45 -75.73 -135.03
C ASN A 331 74.96 -75.41 -136.46
N SER A 332 74.12 -74.38 -136.62
CA SER A 332 73.65 -73.93 -137.94
C SER A 332 74.66 -73.04 -138.68
N ALA A 333 75.55 -72.33 -137.96
CA ALA A 333 76.60 -71.50 -138.57
C ALA A 333 77.74 -72.34 -139.17
N LYS A 334 78.13 -73.45 -138.54
CA LYS A 334 79.21 -74.34 -139.06
C LYS A 334 78.78 -75.20 -140.26
N LEU A 335 77.49 -75.44 -140.44
CA LEU A 335 76.96 -76.16 -141.61
C LEU A 335 76.73 -75.23 -142.82
N SER A 336 76.51 -73.92 -142.58
CA SER A 336 76.16 -72.92 -143.60
C SER A 336 77.39 -72.24 -144.25
N GLU A 337 78.57 -72.27 -143.64
CA GLU A 337 79.81 -71.75 -144.27
C GLU A 337 80.43 -72.72 -145.29
N SER A 338 79.86 -73.92 -145.44
CA SER A 338 80.35 -74.99 -146.33
C SER A 338 79.81 -74.89 -147.78
N TRP A 339 78.75 -74.10 -148.08
CA TRP A 339 78.05 -74.19 -149.37
C TRP A 339 77.59 -72.89 -150.05
N ALA A 340 78.00 -71.69 -149.60
CA ALA A 340 77.57 -70.43 -150.24
C ALA A 340 78.70 -69.46 -150.68
N ARG A 341 79.93 -69.97 -150.90
CA ARG A 341 80.90 -69.39 -151.86
C ARG A 341 81.61 -70.51 -152.61
N GLY A 342 81.02 -70.91 -153.74
CA GLY A 342 81.58 -71.91 -154.64
C GLY A 342 82.88 -71.45 -155.30
N TYR A 343 83.89 -72.33 -155.21
CA TYR A 343 84.71 -72.73 -156.36
C TYR A 343 84.41 -74.21 -156.66
N THR A 344 84.03 -74.41 -157.92
CA THR A 344 83.92 -75.59 -158.78
C THR A 344 84.76 -76.85 -158.48
N GLY A 345 84.17 -78.03 -158.79
CA GLY A 345 84.90 -79.27 -159.08
C GLY A 345 84.04 -80.50 -159.39
N ILE A 346 83.51 -80.58 -160.62
CA ILE A 346 82.75 -81.65 -161.34
C ILE A 346 82.98 -83.11 -160.87
N ARG A 347 81.92 -83.95 -160.84
CA ARG A 347 81.84 -85.44 -161.00
C ARG A 347 80.41 -85.93 -160.68
N THR A 348 79.79 -87.02 -161.18
CA THR A 348 79.90 -87.95 -162.33
C THR A 348 78.53 -88.66 -162.39
N ASN A 349 77.78 -88.60 -163.52
CA ASN A 349 76.65 -89.46 -163.92
C ASN A 349 75.73 -90.05 -162.80
N GLU A 350 74.52 -89.56 -162.51
CA GLU A 350 73.42 -89.35 -163.46
C GLU A 350 72.25 -88.52 -162.90
N ASN A 351 71.79 -87.58 -163.74
CA ASN A 351 70.42 -87.25 -164.16
C ASN A 351 69.20 -87.71 -163.29
N THR A 352 68.33 -86.77 -162.89
CA THR A 352 67.09 -86.43 -163.63
C THR A 352 66.16 -85.52 -162.79
N ASN A 353 65.95 -84.30 -163.30
CA ASN A 353 64.78 -83.44 -163.21
C ASN A 353 63.76 -83.61 -162.04
N ASN A 354 63.90 -82.82 -160.96
CA ASN A 354 62.90 -82.67 -159.89
C ASN A 354 62.10 -81.35 -159.99
N SER A 355 62.01 -80.76 -161.19
CA SER A 355 61.22 -79.55 -161.43
C SER A 355 59.71 -79.83 -161.65
N GLU A 356 59.31 -81.10 -161.69
CA GLU A 356 57.91 -81.52 -161.87
C GLU A 356 57.23 -81.93 -160.55
N PHE A 357 57.97 -82.40 -159.54
CA PHE A 357 57.41 -82.84 -158.26
C PHE A 357 56.95 -81.67 -157.37
N TRP A 358 57.76 -80.62 -157.25
CA TRP A 358 57.41 -79.47 -156.41
C TRP A 358 56.36 -78.55 -157.04
N CYS A 359 56.19 -78.60 -158.37
CA CYS A 359 55.09 -77.93 -159.05
C CYS A 359 53.74 -78.61 -158.71
N GLN A 360 53.70 -79.95 -158.65
CA GLN A 360 52.50 -80.69 -158.22
C GLN A 360 52.20 -80.51 -156.72
N GLN A 361 53.20 -80.43 -155.85
CA GLN A 361 53.00 -80.15 -154.42
C GLN A 361 52.54 -78.72 -154.15
N SER A 362 53.01 -77.73 -154.94
CA SER A 362 52.51 -76.36 -154.85
C SER A 362 51.06 -76.22 -155.34
N GLN A 363 50.61 -77.10 -156.25
CA GLN A 363 49.20 -77.17 -156.67
C GLN A 363 48.33 -77.84 -155.60
N LEU A 364 48.85 -78.84 -154.88
CA LEU A 364 48.17 -79.49 -153.75
C LEU A 364 47.99 -78.54 -152.55
N HIS A 365 49.00 -77.73 -152.20
CA HIS A 365 48.85 -76.74 -151.12
C HIS A 365 47.98 -75.53 -151.50
N LYS A 366 47.83 -75.23 -152.80
CA LYS A 366 46.83 -74.27 -153.26
C LYS A 366 45.40 -74.83 -153.13
N ASN A 367 45.20 -76.12 -153.44
CA ASN A 367 43.91 -76.79 -153.29
C ASN A 367 43.55 -77.06 -151.81
N GLU A 368 44.52 -77.32 -150.93
CA GLU A 368 44.28 -77.40 -149.47
C GLU A 368 43.96 -76.02 -148.86
N ALA A 369 44.54 -74.93 -149.37
CA ALA A 369 44.19 -73.58 -148.95
C ALA A 369 42.81 -73.14 -149.47
N GLU A 370 42.36 -73.63 -150.64
CA GLU A 370 40.98 -73.43 -151.13
C GLU A 370 39.96 -74.28 -150.35
N ILE A 371 40.34 -75.45 -149.83
CA ILE A 371 39.50 -76.27 -148.93
C ILE A 371 39.41 -75.63 -147.53
N LEU A 372 40.50 -75.11 -146.96
CA LEU A 372 40.45 -74.41 -145.65
C LEU A 372 39.77 -73.03 -145.72
N LEU A 373 39.77 -72.37 -146.88
CA LEU A 373 39.01 -71.14 -147.11
C LEU A 373 37.52 -71.43 -147.38
N ASN A 374 37.18 -72.54 -148.03
CA ASN A 374 35.79 -73.00 -148.15
C ASN A 374 35.25 -73.54 -146.83
N ASP A 375 36.04 -74.23 -146.01
CA ASP A 375 35.64 -74.65 -144.65
C ASP A 375 35.38 -73.44 -143.74
N ALA A 376 36.18 -72.37 -143.88
CA ALA A 376 35.95 -71.09 -143.20
C ALA A 376 34.75 -70.29 -143.76
N THR A 377 34.28 -70.61 -144.97
CA THR A 377 33.11 -69.98 -145.61
C THR A 377 31.83 -70.82 -145.42
N GLU A 378 31.95 -72.14 -145.21
CA GLU A 378 30.87 -73.09 -144.92
C GLU A 378 30.51 -73.15 -143.42
N LEU A 379 31.44 -72.76 -142.52
CA LEU A 379 31.14 -72.43 -141.11
C LEU A 379 30.51 -71.04 -140.90
N LEU A 380 30.53 -70.17 -141.93
CA LEU A 380 29.88 -68.85 -141.88
C LEU A 380 28.46 -68.86 -142.45
N GLN A 381 28.02 -69.97 -143.06
CA GLN A 381 26.67 -70.14 -143.63
C GLN A 381 25.87 -71.31 -143.05
N ASN A 382 26.42 -72.04 -142.08
CA ASN A 382 25.68 -73.04 -141.33
C ASN A 382 25.81 -72.79 -139.82
N VAL A 383 24.71 -72.28 -139.26
CA VAL A 383 24.26 -72.60 -137.91
C VAL A 383 25.11 -71.91 -136.83
N THR A 384 24.77 -70.70 -136.39
CA THR A 384 23.40 -70.27 -136.00
C THR A 384 22.81 -71.18 -134.90
N GLN A 385 23.51 -71.29 -133.77
CA GLN A 385 23.02 -71.50 -132.39
C GLN A 385 24.32 -71.65 -131.55
N GLN A 386 24.74 -70.83 -130.60
CA GLN A 386 24.07 -69.94 -129.67
C GLN A 386 24.94 -68.69 -129.53
N VAL A 387 24.59 -67.64 -130.29
CA VAL A 387 24.79 -66.28 -129.80
C VAL A 387 23.60 -66.07 -128.87
N ILE A 388 23.79 -66.15 -127.56
CA ILE A 388 22.89 -65.46 -126.64
C ILE A 388 23.47 -64.05 -126.52
N ASP A 389 23.04 -63.22 -127.46
CA ASP A 389 22.94 -61.79 -127.25
C ASP A 389 22.04 -61.58 -126.04
N PHE A 390 22.54 -60.89 -125.02
CA PHE A 390 21.71 -60.36 -123.95
C PHE A 390 21.24 -58.97 -124.40
N GLU A 391 20.22 -58.95 -125.25
CA GLU A 391 19.42 -57.75 -125.49
C GLU A 391 18.46 -57.58 -124.31
N PHE A 392 18.59 -56.46 -123.61
CA PHE A 392 17.56 -56.00 -122.69
C PHE A 392 16.55 -55.18 -123.50
N GLU A 393 15.32 -55.68 -123.65
CA GLU A 393 14.22 -54.89 -124.20
C GLU A 393 13.47 -54.19 -123.06
N VAL A 394 13.15 -52.91 -123.27
CA VAL A 394 12.33 -52.10 -122.37
C VAL A 394 10.94 -52.05 -123.00
N THR A 395 9.93 -52.63 -122.35
CA THR A 395 8.54 -52.51 -122.78
C THR A 395 8.03 -51.08 -122.54
N ASP A 396 6.94 -50.68 -123.21
CA ASP A 396 6.31 -49.34 -123.11
C ASP A 396 5.87 -48.96 -121.66
N ASP A 397 6.03 -49.89 -120.72
CA ASP A 397 5.71 -49.87 -119.29
C ASP A 397 6.91 -50.10 -118.33
N GLY A 398 8.11 -50.47 -118.81
CA GLY A 398 9.38 -50.25 -118.08
C GLY A 398 9.99 -51.34 -117.18
N GLU A 399 9.76 -52.64 -117.40
CA GLU A 399 10.44 -53.73 -116.63
C GLU A 399 11.24 -54.73 -117.49
N LEU A 400 12.19 -55.46 -116.87
CA LEU A 400 13.40 -56.06 -117.48
C LEU A 400 13.48 -57.58 -117.19
N VAL A 401 13.48 -58.45 -118.21
CA VAL A 401 13.39 -59.93 -118.06
C VAL A 401 14.61 -60.66 -118.69
N TYR A 402 15.10 -61.75 -118.08
CA TYR A 402 16.15 -62.64 -118.63
C TYR A 402 15.95 -64.11 -118.21
N GLU A 403 15.99 -65.07 -119.13
CA GLU A 403 15.78 -66.52 -118.87
C GLU A 403 17.05 -67.37 -119.11
N SER A 404 17.38 -68.27 -118.18
CA SER A 404 18.11 -69.51 -118.45
C SER A 404 17.96 -70.50 -117.27
N ASP A 405 17.04 -71.45 -117.46
CA ASP A 405 16.94 -72.85 -116.98
C ASP A 405 17.20 -73.25 -115.52
N THR A 406 17.24 -72.32 -114.57
CA THR A 406 17.26 -72.71 -113.13
C THR A 406 16.50 -71.75 -112.23
N TYR A 407 16.18 -70.54 -112.70
CA TYR A 407 15.54 -69.50 -111.91
C TYR A 407 14.60 -68.66 -112.78
N ASP A 408 13.32 -68.61 -112.43
CA ASP A 408 12.42 -67.53 -112.87
C ASP A 408 12.45 -66.42 -111.81
N PHE A 409 12.35 -65.17 -112.23
CA PHE A 409 12.27 -64.00 -111.35
C PHE A 409 11.10 -63.10 -111.75
N GLU A 410 10.31 -62.63 -110.79
CA GLU A 410 9.21 -61.67 -111.00
C GLU A 410 9.30 -60.55 -109.94
N ILE A 411 9.06 -59.29 -110.32
CA ILE A 411 8.90 -58.17 -109.39
C ILE A 411 7.40 -57.91 -109.25
N ASN A 412 6.89 -57.91 -108.02
CA ASN A 412 5.48 -57.63 -107.78
C ASN A 412 5.20 -56.11 -107.77
N ASP A 413 3.92 -55.72 -107.88
CA ASP A 413 3.44 -54.33 -107.94
C ASP A 413 3.91 -53.38 -106.79
N ASN A 414 4.64 -53.89 -105.79
CA ASN A 414 5.20 -53.14 -104.67
C ASN A 414 6.74 -52.97 -104.71
N GLY A 415 7.42 -53.51 -105.72
CA GLY A 415 8.86 -53.32 -105.94
C GLY A 415 9.78 -54.30 -105.18
N GLU A 416 9.28 -55.47 -104.79
CA GLU A 416 10.08 -56.58 -104.24
C GLU A 416 10.24 -57.71 -105.27
N LEU A 417 11.39 -58.38 -105.26
CA LEU A 417 11.82 -59.38 -106.26
C LEU A 417 11.66 -60.82 -105.72
N GLU A 418 10.90 -61.67 -106.41
CA GLU A 418 10.62 -63.08 -106.07
C GLU A 418 11.28 -64.06 -107.07
N TYR A 419 11.59 -65.30 -106.64
CA TYR A 419 12.22 -66.33 -107.48
C TYR A 419 11.86 -67.80 -107.14
N TRP A 420 11.95 -68.72 -108.11
CA TRP A 420 11.69 -70.17 -107.95
C TRP A 420 12.68 -71.08 -108.71
N ILE A 421 12.91 -72.32 -108.22
CA ILE A 421 13.81 -73.34 -108.81
C ILE A 421 13.05 -74.68 -109.00
N HIS A 422 13.19 -75.33 -110.15
CA HIS A 422 12.64 -76.68 -110.43
C HIS A 422 13.69 -77.80 -110.26
N GLN A 423 13.36 -78.88 -109.54
CA GLN A 423 14.14 -80.14 -109.44
C GLN A 423 13.25 -81.35 -109.83
N GLU A 424 13.69 -82.19 -110.76
CA GLU A 424 13.22 -83.59 -111.03
C GLU A 424 14.08 -84.57 -110.19
N GLU A 425 13.70 -85.77 -109.71
CA GLU A 425 12.58 -86.71 -109.87
C GLU A 425 12.69 -87.85 -108.79
N GLU A 426 11.58 -88.58 -108.51
CA GLU A 426 11.37 -89.99 -108.01
C GLU A 426 10.08 -90.01 -107.14
N ILE A 427 8.94 -90.65 -107.47
CA ILE A 427 8.61 -91.95 -108.08
C ILE A 427 7.43 -91.81 -109.04
#